data_AF-A0A9X3XAL2-F1
#
_entry.id   AF-A0A9X3XAL2-F1
#
_cell.length_a   1.000
_cell.length_b   1.000
_cell.length_c   1.000
_cell.angle_alpha   90.00
_cell.angle_beta   90.00
_cell.angle_gamma   90.00
#
_symmetry.space_group_name_H-M   'P 1'
#
loop_
_entity.id
_entity.type
_entity.pdbx_description
1 polymer ?
#
loop_
_entity_poly.entity_id
_entity_poly.type
_entity_poly.pdbx_seq_one_letter_code
_entity_poly.pdbx_strand_id
1 'polypeptide(L)'
;MRPPFRVFLIEVPNGLLTIDTEQGPSPVRVVLVHHEPKSEKWAYAAWTASPACLWRFGVTTAQLLPPSLPEHDLTEMSIFPMTVTERDERVAALIGRLIVNTCLAMSDPARVRAPAPAGSRGRRRKADARRGGEVPRTMIFRVGKPLEKDFRPAVRDYLEGRKRNLSVQTLVAGHWKMQPHGPGFSLRRLIYVEPYWRGDVDAPIHVRPIRLG
;
A
#
# COMPACT_ATOMS: atom_id res chain seq x y z
N MET A 1 1.00 -12.10 -10.19
CA MET A 1 0.00 -10.99 -10.12
C MET A 1 0.14 -10.19 -11.40
N ARG A 2 -0.97 -9.82 -12.08
CA ARG A 2 -0.92 -9.18 -13.41
C ARG A 2 -1.31 -7.70 -13.29
N PRO A 3 -0.50 -6.75 -13.79
CA PRO A 3 -0.88 -5.34 -13.79
C PRO A 3 -1.96 -5.06 -14.85
N PRO A 4 -2.77 -4.01 -14.67
CA PRO A 4 -3.78 -3.61 -15.65
C PRO A 4 -3.15 -3.08 -16.95
N PHE A 5 -2.00 -2.42 -16.85
CA PHE A 5 -1.24 -1.85 -17.96
C PHE A 5 0.25 -2.05 -17.73
N ARG A 6 1.06 -2.02 -18.79
CA ARG A 6 2.54 -2.10 -18.66
C ARG A 6 3.12 -0.91 -17.90
N VAL A 7 2.57 0.27 -18.18
CA VAL A 7 2.92 1.53 -17.53
C VAL A 7 1.63 2.17 -17.04
N PHE A 8 1.61 2.62 -15.80
CA PHE A 8 0.48 3.35 -15.24
C PHE A 8 0.93 4.29 -14.12
N LEU A 9 0.08 5.27 -13.85
CA LEU A 9 0.30 6.30 -12.86
C LEU A 9 -0.74 6.16 -11.75
N ILE A 10 -0.29 6.20 -10.50
CA ILE A 10 -1.16 6.22 -9.32
C ILE A 10 -1.08 7.62 -8.70
N GLU A 11 -2.20 8.34 -8.69
CA GLU A 11 -2.33 9.57 -7.91
C GLU A 11 -2.49 9.23 -6.43
N VAL A 12 -1.65 9.83 -5.59
CA VAL A 12 -1.63 9.59 -4.14
C VAL A 12 -2.31 10.77 -3.45
N PRO A 13 -3.34 10.53 -2.62
CA PRO A 13 -3.96 11.60 -1.84
C PRO A 13 -2.96 12.35 -0.96
N ASN A 14 -3.17 13.66 -0.86
CA ASN A 14 -2.39 14.54 0.02
C ASN A 14 -2.25 13.96 1.44
N GLY A 15 -1.02 13.90 1.95
CA GLY A 15 -0.73 13.52 3.32
C GLY A 15 -0.86 12.02 3.63
N LEU A 16 -1.07 11.16 2.61
CA LEU A 16 -1.06 9.72 2.80
C LEU A 16 0.37 9.16 2.94
N LEU A 17 1.28 9.58 2.06
CA LEU A 17 2.69 9.19 2.07
C LEU A 17 3.56 10.44 1.99
N THR A 18 4.67 10.45 2.72
CA THR A 18 5.62 11.57 2.79
C THR A 18 7.04 11.02 2.87
N ILE A 19 7.94 11.55 2.07
CA ILE A 19 9.38 11.21 2.04
C ILE A 19 10.13 12.31 2.77
N ASP A 20 11.20 11.97 3.48
CA ASP A 20 12.03 12.97 4.16
C ASP A 20 12.92 13.69 3.13
N THR A 21 13.05 15.00 3.27
CA THR A 21 13.88 15.84 2.40
C THR A 21 14.66 16.83 3.26
N GLU A 22 15.69 17.48 2.72
CA GLU A 22 16.47 18.51 3.42
C GLU A 22 15.60 19.67 3.94
N GLN A 23 14.49 19.95 3.26
CA GLN A 23 13.54 21.02 3.59
C GLN A 23 12.41 20.54 4.52
N GLY A 24 12.47 19.28 4.97
CA GLY A 24 11.43 18.60 5.75
C GLY A 24 10.60 17.60 4.93
N PRO A 25 9.58 16.97 5.55
CA PRO A 25 8.79 15.93 4.90
C PRO A 25 8.00 16.46 3.69
N SER A 26 8.16 15.82 2.54
CA SER A 26 7.49 16.20 1.30
C SER A 26 6.47 15.14 0.88
N PRO A 27 5.19 15.51 0.62
CA PRO A 27 4.15 14.54 0.35
C PRO A 27 4.27 13.96 -1.06
N VAL A 28 4.23 12.62 -1.16
CA VAL A 28 4.13 11.92 -2.44
C VAL A 28 2.85 12.34 -3.15
N ARG A 29 2.98 12.78 -4.40
CA ARG A 29 1.85 13.17 -5.26
C ARG A 29 1.44 12.01 -6.17
N VAL A 30 2.45 11.35 -6.74
CA VAL A 30 2.28 10.48 -7.89
C VAL A 30 3.31 9.35 -7.82
N VAL A 31 2.89 8.15 -8.19
CA VAL A 31 3.77 7.00 -8.42
C VAL A 31 3.62 6.54 -9.88
N LEU A 32 4.67 6.66 -10.69
CA LEU A 32 4.74 6.01 -12.00
C LEU A 32 5.25 4.59 -11.80
N VAL A 33 4.55 3.64 -12.37
CA VAL A 33 4.84 2.21 -12.25
C VAL A 33 5.07 1.65 -13.64
N HIS A 34 6.13 0.86 -13.79
CA HIS A 34 6.41 0.04 -14.95
C HIS A 34 6.55 -1.42 -14.53
N HIS A 35 5.95 -2.33 -15.30
CA HIS A 35 6.10 -3.76 -15.15
C HIS A 35 6.61 -4.37 -16.45
N GLU A 36 7.78 -5.01 -16.39
CA GLU A 36 8.41 -5.70 -17.51
C GLU A 36 7.91 -7.15 -17.59
N PRO A 37 7.03 -7.51 -18.52
CA PRO A 37 6.37 -8.82 -18.52
C PRO A 37 7.32 -9.99 -18.71
N LYS A 38 8.45 -9.79 -19.43
CA LYS A 38 9.41 -10.87 -19.70
C LYS A 38 10.21 -11.28 -18.46
N SER A 39 10.53 -10.33 -17.61
CA SER A 39 11.34 -10.57 -16.41
C SER A 39 10.52 -10.63 -15.13
N GLU A 40 9.22 -10.32 -15.20
CA GLU A 40 8.32 -10.16 -14.05
C GLU A 40 8.85 -9.16 -13.00
N LYS A 41 9.65 -8.20 -13.46
CA LYS A 41 10.25 -7.16 -12.63
C LYS A 41 9.44 -5.87 -12.71
N TRP A 42 9.47 -5.16 -11.61
CA TRP A 42 8.83 -3.87 -11.44
C TRP A 42 9.88 -2.76 -11.36
N ALA A 43 9.50 -1.59 -11.85
CA ALA A 43 10.17 -0.34 -11.55
C ALA A 43 9.12 0.69 -11.16
N TYR A 44 9.46 1.58 -10.24
CA TYR A 44 8.61 2.71 -9.94
C TYR A 44 9.44 3.94 -9.57
N ALA A 45 8.83 5.11 -9.77
CA ALA A 45 9.31 6.38 -9.24
C ALA A 45 8.14 7.11 -8.59
N ALA A 46 8.35 7.55 -7.35
CA ALA A 46 7.40 8.30 -6.55
C ALA A 46 7.88 9.74 -6.43
N TRP A 47 7.15 10.67 -7.04
CA TRP A 47 7.45 12.10 -6.98
C TRP A 47 6.69 12.76 -5.86
N THR A 48 7.37 13.66 -5.18
CA THR A 48 6.78 14.48 -4.11
C THR A 48 6.33 15.83 -4.64
N ALA A 49 5.84 16.70 -3.75
CA ALA A 49 5.57 18.10 -4.08
C ALA A 49 6.86 18.93 -4.21
N SER A 50 7.99 18.40 -3.76
CA SER A 50 9.33 18.95 -3.96
C SER A 50 10.08 18.17 -5.04
N PRO A 51 11.29 18.58 -5.46
CA PRO A 51 12.10 17.84 -6.42
C PRO A 51 12.53 16.45 -5.94
N ALA A 52 12.35 16.13 -4.66
CA ALA A 52 12.69 14.82 -4.12
C ALA A 52 11.83 13.72 -4.72
N CYS A 53 12.46 12.59 -5.04
CA CYS A 53 11.79 11.39 -5.50
C CYS A 53 12.41 10.14 -4.87
N LEU A 54 11.57 9.13 -4.68
CA LEU A 54 11.98 7.79 -4.26
C LEU A 54 11.69 6.83 -5.40
N TRP A 55 12.68 6.03 -5.79
CA TRP A 55 12.55 5.14 -6.95
C TRP A 55 13.20 3.79 -6.67
N ARG A 56 12.67 2.76 -7.31
CA ARG A 56 13.24 1.40 -7.29
C ARG A 56 13.10 0.80 -8.68
N PHE A 57 14.05 -0.03 -9.09
CA PHE A 57 14.04 -0.72 -10.37
C PHE A 57 14.42 -2.18 -10.21
N GLY A 58 13.95 -3.01 -11.13
CA GLY A 58 14.31 -4.43 -11.17
C GLY A 58 13.80 -5.27 -10.01
N VAL A 59 12.81 -4.79 -9.26
CA VAL A 59 12.32 -5.46 -8.04
C VAL A 59 11.28 -6.51 -8.38
N THR A 60 11.33 -7.65 -7.70
CA THR A 60 10.32 -8.71 -7.81
C THR A 60 9.05 -8.36 -7.03
N THR A 61 7.95 -9.07 -7.29
CA THR A 61 6.70 -8.90 -6.51
C THR A 61 6.92 -9.16 -5.01
N ALA A 62 7.77 -10.12 -4.64
CA ALA A 62 8.11 -10.39 -3.23
C ALA A 62 8.88 -9.23 -2.60
N GLN A 63 9.77 -8.56 -3.34
CA GLN A 63 10.53 -7.38 -2.88
C GLN A 63 9.69 -6.09 -2.84
N LEU A 64 8.55 -6.04 -3.54
CA LEU A 64 7.51 -5.01 -3.36
C LEU A 64 6.69 -5.23 -2.07
N LEU A 65 6.58 -6.48 -1.62
CA LEU A 65 5.83 -6.87 -0.42
C LEU A 65 6.73 -7.56 0.61
N PRO A 66 7.77 -6.88 1.11
CA PRO A 66 8.68 -7.52 2.02
C PRO A 66 7.92 -7.93 3.31
N PRO A 67 8.15 -9.16 3.83
CA PRO A 67 7.41 -9.71 4.98
C PRO A 67 7.68 -8.94 6.29
N SER A 68 8.82 -8.28 6.37
CA SER A 68 9.23 -7.29 7.36
C SER A 68 9.74 -6.05 6.63
N LEU A 69 10.05 -4.95 7.34
CA LEU A 69 10.88 -3.92 6.70
C LEU A 69 12.16 -4.61 6.21
N PRO A 70 12.54 -4.41 4.94
CA PRO A 70 13.71 -5.09 4.42
C PRO A 70 14.93 -4.60 5.21
N GLU A 71 15.80 -5.51 5.63
CA GLU A 71 17.19 -5.17 6.03
C GLU A 71 18.02 -4.72 4.80
N HIS A 72 17.35 -4.31 3.71
CA HIS A 72 18.02 -3.87 2.50
C HIS A 72 18.20 -2.37 2.60
N ASP A 73 19.44 -2.01 2.82
CA ASP A 73 19.92 -0.65 2.79
C ASP A 73 19.60 -0.03 1.43
N LEU A 74 18.57 0.83 1.40
CA LEU A 74 18.20 1.56 0.20
C LEU A 74 19.30 2.55 -0.23
N THR A 75 20.33 2.79 0.60
CA THR A 75 21.45 3.66 0.24
C THR A 75 22.31 3.10 -0.88
N GLU A 76 22.41 1.77 -1.04
CA GLU A 76 23.21 1.14 -2.10
C GLU A 76 22.70 1.45 -3.52
N MET A 77 21.43 1.90 -3.66
CA MET A 77 20.81 2.21 -4.94
C MET A 77 20.68 3.71 -5.21
N SER A 78 21.07 4.58 -4.26
CA SER A 78 20.95 6.03 -4.43
C SER A 78 22.10 6.59 -5.27
N ILE A 79 21.79 7.11 -6.45
CA ILE A 79 22.74 7.84 -7.31
C ILE A 79 22.91 9.30 -6.82
N PHE A 80 22.06 9.74 -5.88
CA PHE A 80 22.06 11.09 -5.34
C PHE A 80 22.55 11.10 -3.88
N PRO A 81 23.21 12.17 -3.43
CA PRO A 81 23.84 12.25 -2.09
C PRO A 81 22.85 12.37 -0.92
N MET A 82 21.57 12.03 -1.13
CA MET A 82 20.57 12.04 -0.06
C MET A 82 20.63 10.74 0.74
N THR A 83 20.74 10.86 2.06
CA THR A 83 20.66 9.74 2.99
C THR A 83 19.25 9.16 2.97
N VAL A 84 19.12 7.87 2.66
CA VAL A 84 17.83 7.20 2.77
C VAL A 84 17.54 6.91 4.24
N THR A 85 16.37 7.32 4.72
CA THR A 85 15.97 7.16 6.12
C THR A 85 15.12 5.90 6.33
N GLU A 86 14.99 5.44 7.57
CA GLU A 86 14.04 4.37 7.93
C GLU A 86 12.59 4.72 7.55
N ARG A 87 12.25 6.01 7.58
CA ARG A 87 10.95 6.50 7.10
C ARG A 87 10.78 6.22 5.61
N ASP A 88 11.80 6.48 4.81
CA ASP A 88 11.76 6.25 3.36
C ASP A 88 11.63 4.76 3.02
N GLU A 89 12.25 3.88 3.80
CA GLU A 89 12.06 2.42 3.69
C GLU A 89 10.60 2.01 4.00
N ARG A 90 10.02 2.58 5.05
CA ARG A 90 8.60 2.39 5.40
C ARG A 90 7.69 2.90 4.30
N VAL A 91 8.01 4.05 3.70
CA VAL A 91 7.30 4.59 2.53
C VAL A 91 7.43 3.65 1.33
N ALA A 92 8.63 3.14 1.04
CA ALA A 92 8.88 2.20 -0.05
C ALA A 92 8.03 0.92 0.10
N ALA A 93 7.91 0.40 1.33
CA ALA A 93 7.07 -0.75 1.64
C ALA A 93 5.57 -0.44 1.44
N LEU A 94 5.11 0.75 1.82
CA LEU A 94 3.72 1.17 1.58
C LEU A 94 3.43 1.43 0.09
N ILE A 95 4.38 1.97 -0.67
CA ILE A 95 4.26 2.11 -2.12
C ILE A 95 4.13 0.73 -2.78
N GLY A 96 4.96 -0.24 -2.38
CA GLY A 96 4.84 -1.61 -2.91
C GLY A 96 3.48 -2.23 -2.62
N ARG A 97 2.96 -2.07 -1.40
CA ARG A 97 1.58 -2.47 -1.03
C ARG A 97 0.53 -1.73 -1.87
N LEU A 98 0.69 -0.43 -2.10
CA LEU A 98 -0.22 0.38 -2.91
C LEU A 98 -0.25 -0.11 -4.37
N ILE A 99 0.91 -0.39 -4.97
CA ILE A 99 1.02 -0.92 -6.34
C ILE A 99 0.28 -2.26 -6.44
N VAL A 100 0.58 -3.20 -5.55
CA VAL A 100 -0.05 -4.53 -5.57
C VAL A 100 -1.57 -4.41 -5.37
N ASN A 101 -2.01 -3.64 -4.38
CA ASN A 101 -3.43 -3.49 -4.09
C ASN A 101 -4.17 -2.78 -5.23
N THR A 102 -3.52 -1.87 -5.95
CA THR A 102 -4.08 -1.25 -7.16
C THR A 102 -4.27 -2.28 -8.26
N CYS A 103 -3.27 -3.13 -8.53
CA CYS A 103 -3.37 -4.20 -9.52
C CYS A 103 -4.48 -5.21 -9.15
N LEU A 104 -4.57 -5.59 -7.87
CA LEU A 104 -5.63 -6.47 -7.38
C LEU A 104 -7.00 -5.83 -7.53
N ALA A 105 -7.16 -4.56 -7.16
CA ALA A 105 -8.42 -3.85 -7.33
C ALA A 105 -8.82 -3.71 -8.82
N MET A 106 -7.84 -3.51 -9.71
CA MET A 106 -8.07 -3.41 -11.15
C MET A 106 -8.37 -4.76 -11.81
N SER A 107 -8.01 -5.88 -11.17
CA SER A 107 -8.35 -7.22 -11.66
C SER A 107 -9.83 -7.59 -11.46
N ASP A 108 -10.56 -6.83 -10.63
CA ASP A 108 -12.00 -6.99 -10.40
C ASP A 108 -12.75 -5.80 -11.05
N PRO A 109 -13.39 -6.00 -12.22
CA PRO A 109 -14.12 -4.93 -12.91
C PRO A 109 -15.22 -4.28 -12.05
N ALA A 110 -15.79 -4.98 -11.06
CA ALA A 110 -16.80 -4.43 -10.17
C ALA A 110 -16.23 -3.35 -9.22
N ARG A 111 -14.91 -3.30 -9.06
CA ARG A 111 -14.21 -2.33 -8.19
C ARG A 111 -13.63 -1.14 -8.94
N VAL A 112 -13.74 -1.13 -10.27
CA VAL A 112 -13.16 -0.10 -11.13
C VAL A 112 -14.27 0.69 -11.81
N ARG A 113 -14.27 2.01 -11.62
CA ARG A 113 -15.09 2.90 -12.43
C ARG A 113 -14.26 3.38 -13.60
N ALA A 114 -14.53 2.81 -14.77
CA ALA A 114 -14.01 3.32 -16.03
C ALA A 114 -14.53 4.75 -16.26
N PRO A 115 -13.73 5.63 -16.90
CA PRO A 115 -14.23 6.93 -17.32
C PRO A 115 -15.41 6.70 -18.26
N ALA A 116 -16.50 7.44 -18.05
CA ALA A 116 -17.64 7.36 -18.95
C ALA A 116 -17.17 7.75 -20.37
N PRO A 117 -17.55 7.00 -21.42
CA PRO A 117 -17.24 7.40 -22.78
C PRO A 117 -17.79 8.83 -23.00
N ALA A 118 -16.98 9.67 -23.65
CA ALA A 118 -17.37 11.03 -24.00
C ALA A 118 -18.65 10.98 -24.85
N GLY A 119 -19.81 11.16 -24.22
CA GLY A 119 -21.12 11.02 -24.87
C GLY A 119 -22.29 10.66 -23.96
N SER A 120 -22.07 10.17 -22.74
CA SER A 120 -23.18 9.69 -21.89
C SER A 120 -23.90 10.75 -21.03
N ARG A 121 -23.52 12.03 -21.13
CA ARG A 121 -24.27 13.14 -20.50
C ARG A 121 -24.99 13.96 -21.57
N GLY A 122 -26.28 13.65 -21.76
CA GLY A 122 -27.32 14.61 -22.14
C GLY A 122 -27.12 15.40 -23.43
N ARG A 123 -27.67 14.88 -24.53
CA ARG A 123 -28.46 15.59 -25.56
C ARG A 123 -28.06 17.07 -25.84
N ARG A 124 -26.82 17.33 -26.27
CA ARG A 124 -26.51 18.57 -27.01
C ARG A 124 -25.33 18.38 -27.95
N ARG A 125 -25.56 18.82 -29.20
CA ARG A 125 -24.67 18.94 -30.37
C ARG A 125 -24.51 17.72 -31.29
N LYS A 126 -25.47 17.63 -32.21
CA LYS A 126 -25.35 17.02 -33.56
C LYS A 126 -24.23 17.67 -34.44
N ALA A 127 -23.37 18.53 -33.90
CA ALA A 127 -22.37 19.28 -34.65
C ALA A 127 -20.97 18.65 -34.64
N ASP A 128 -20.66 17.75 -33.71
CA ASP A 128 -19.30 17.16 -33.58
C ASP A 128 -19.14 15.80 -34.27
N ALA A 129 -20.19 15.24 -34.88
CA ALA A 129 -20.16 13.93 -35.53
C ALA A 129 -19.28 13.86 -36.81
N ARG A 130 -18.65 14.98 -37.22
CA ARG A 130 -17.75 15.04 -38.39
C ARG A 130 -16.26 14.99 -38.03
N ARG A 131 -15.89 14.97 -36.75
CA ARG A 131 -14.49 14.72 -36.35
C ARG A 131 -14.44 13.34 -35.73
N GLY A 132 -13.91 12.37 -36.49
CA GLY A 132 -13.50 11.08 -35.94
C GLY A 132 -12.48 11.32 -34.84
N GLY A 133 -12.95 11.43 -33.59
CA GLY A 133 -12.11 11.69 -32.45
C GLY A 133 -11.26 10.45 -32.19
N GLU A 134 -9.94 10.59 -32.31
CA GLU A 134 -9.00 9.59 -31.82
C GLU A 134 -9.37 9.22 -30.39
N VAL A 135 -9.41 7.91 -30.11
CA VAL A 135 -9.56 7.39 -28.75
C VAL A 135 -8.48 8.03 -27.87
N PRO A 136 -8.81 8.56 -26.67
CA PRO A 136 -7.82 9.21 -25.83
C PRO A 136 -6.63 8.29 -25.54
N ARG A 137 -5.40 8.74 -25.84
CA ARG A 137 -4.16 7.98 -25.57
C ARG A 137 -3.94 7.70 -24.09
N THR A 138 -4.65 8.38 -23.20
CA THR A 138 -4.56 8.21 -21.74
C THR A 138 -5.97 8.20 -21.14
N MET A 139 -6.22 7.23 -20.26
CA MET A 139 -7.51 7.08 -19.56
C MET A 139 -7.29 7.11 -18.05
N ILE A 140 -8.13 7.86 -17.34
CA ILE A 140 -8.11 7.95 -15.88
C ILE A 140 -9.16 6.99 -15.32
N PHE A 141 -8.71 5.99 -14.58
CA PHE A 141 -9.57 5.05 -13.87
C PHE A 141 -9.68 5.46 -12.41
N ARG A 142 -10.89 5.39 -11.85
CA ARG A 142 -11.08 5.58 -10.41
C ARG A 142 -11.20 4.21 -9.74
N VAL A 143 -10.21 3.91 -8.92
CA VAL A 143 -10.16 2.71 -8.08
C VAL A 143 -10.58 3.12 -6.68
N GLY A 144 -11.69 2.59 -6.19
CA GLY A 144 -12.10 2.85 -4.81
C GLY A 144 -13.58 2.59 -4.52
N LYS A 145 -13.84 2.31 -3.25
CA LYS A 145 -15.16 2.41 -2.63
C LYS A 145 -15.18 3.67 -1.74
N PRO A 146 -16.36 4.23 -1.42
CA PRO A 146 -16.46 5.27 -0.39
C PRO A 146 -15.71 4.84 0.87
N LEU A 147 -14.90 5.75 1.42
CA LEU A 147 -14.06 5.45 2.58
C LEU A 147 -14.93 5.44 3.84
N GLU A 148 -15.17 4.26 4.44
CA GLU A 148 -15.89 4.17 5.72
C GLU A 148 -15.00 4.49 6.92
N LYS A 149 -13.69 4.30 6.78
CA LYS A 149 -12.69 4.45 7.84
C LYS A 149 -11.48 5.21 7.35
N ASP A 150 -11.07 6.23 8.09
CA ASP A 150 -9.83 6.96 7.81
C ASP A 150 -8.62 6.24 8.42
N PHE A 151 -7.79 5.68 7.56
CA PHE A 151 -6.56 4.98 7.96
C PHE A 151 -5.30 5.88 7.92
N ARG A 152 -5.42 7.16 7.56
CA ARG A 152 -4.27 8.09 7.54
C ARG A 152 -3.53 8.17 8.89
N PRO A 153 -4.20 8.15 10.06
CA PRO A 153 -3.49 8.10 11.34
C PRO A 153 -2.64 6.83 11.50
N ALA A 154 -3.17 5.66 11.11
CA ALA A 154 -2.43 4.41 11.19
C ALA A 154 -1.22 4.38 10.26
N VAL A 155 -1.37 4.96 9.06
CA VAL A 155 -0.26 5.12 8.11
C VAL A 155 0.82 6.04 8.70
N ARG A 156 0.42 7.18 9.28
CA ARG A 156 1.35 8.11 9.94
C ARG A 156 2.11 7.45 11.09
N ASP A 157 1.40 6.76 11.98
CA ASP A 157 2.01 6.03 13.10
C ASP A 157 3.07 5.03 12.59
N TYR A 158 2.73 4.28 11.53
CA TYR A 158 3.66 3.34 10.91
C TYR A 158 4.90 4.01 10.32
N LEU A 159 4.72 5.14 9.62
CA LEU A 159 5.81 5.93 9.03
C LEU A 159 6.73 6.54 10.11
N GLU A 160 6.19 6.90 11.26
CA GLU A 160 6.93 7.40 12.42
C GLU A 160 7.53 6.29 13.30
N GLY A 161 7.42 5.03 12.87
CA GLY A 161 7.94 3.89 13.64
C GLY A 161 7.17 3.58 14.92
N ARG A 162 6.04 4.25 15.17
CA ARG A 162 5.22 4.03 16.36
C ARG A 162 4.54 2.67 16.29
N LYS A 163 4.72 1.86 17.33
CA LYS A 163 3.98 0.61 17.50
C LYS A 163 2.56 0.96 17.96
N ARG A 164 1.55 0.51 17.22
CA ARG A 164 0.16 0.65 17.64
C ARG A 164 -0.20 -0.45 18.63
N ASN A 165 -0.70 -0.04 19.78
CA ASN A 165 -1.52 -0.90 20.63
C ASN A 165 -2.91 -1.03 20.01
N LEU A 166 -3.61 -2.14 20.27
CA LEU A 166 -5.00 -2.27 19.86
C LEU A 166 -5.82 -1.20 20.58
N SER A 167 -6.66 -0.47 19.86
CA SER A 167 -7.52 0.59 20.40
C SER A 167 -8.65 0.05 21.28
N VAL A 168 -8.81 -1.27 21.32
CA VAL A 168 -9.78 -1.99 22.15
C VAL A 168 -9.10 -3.25 22.69
N GLN A 169 -9.53 -3.69 23.86
CA GLN A 169 -9.16 -5.00 24.38
C GLN A 169 -10.02 -6.08 23.74
N THR A 170 -9.39 -7.13 23.23
CA THR A 170 -10.08 -8.32 22.73
C THR A 170 -9.66 -9.53 23.55
N LEU A 171 -10.63 -10.30 24.03
CA LEU A 171 -10.35 -11.57 24.69
C LEU A 171 -9.86 -12.58 23.65
N VAL A 172 -8.64 -13.05 23.81
CA VAL A 172 -8.09 -14.14 23.01
C VAL A 172 -8.43 -15.44 23.72
N ALA A 173 -9.20 -16.31 23.06
CA ALA A 173 -9.51 -17.63 23.59
C ALA A 173 -8.23 -18.48 23.72
N GLY A 174 -8.23 -19.36 24.72
CA GLY A 174 -7.13 -20.29 24.95
C GLY A 174 -6.98 -21.25 23.77
N HIS A 175 -5.76 -21.51 23.34
CA HIS A 175 -5.48 -22.34 22.17
C HIS A 175 -4.14 -23.06 22.29
N TRP A 176 -4.05 -24.21 21.61
CA TRP A 176 -2.79 -24.91 21.44
C TRP A 176 -1.94 -24.23 20.38
N LYS A 177 -0.66 -24.03 20.66
CA LYS A 177 0.31 -23.41 19.75
C LYS A 177 1.60 -24.21 19.71
N MET A 178 2.13 -24.43 18.51
CA MET A 178 3.49 -24.94 18.31
C MET A 178 4.49 -23.80 18.43
N GLN A 179 5.07 -23.63 19.63
CA GLN A 179 6.00 -22.54 19.91
C GLN A 179 7.43 -22.92 19.49
N PRO A 180 8.09 -22.10 18.66
CA PRO A 180 9.51 -22.26 18.33
C PRO A 180 10.40 -22.13 19.59
N HIS A 181 11.38 -23.01 19.73
CA HIS A 181 12.38 -22.99 20.83
C HIS A 181 13.69 -23.66 20.41
N GLY A 182 14.67 -23.70 21.31
CA GLY A 182 16.01 -24.26 21.06
C GLY A 182 16.93 -23.31 20.29
N PRO A 183 18.21 -23.70 20.07
CA PRO A 183 19.17 -22.87 19.34
C PRO A 183 18.64 -22.50 17.94
N GLY A 184 18.61 -21.20 17.65
CA GLY A 184 18.10 -20.67 16.38
C GLY A 184 16.62 -20.94 16.12
N PHE A 185 15.81 -21.18 17.16
CA PHE A 185 14.39 -21.56 17.02
C PHE A 185 14.18 -22.82 16.16
N SER A 186 15.13 -23.76 16.18
CA SER A 186 15.12 -24.98 15.36
C SER A 186 14.09 -26.02 15.82
N LEU A 187 13.68 -26.01 17.09
CA LEU A 187 12.75 -26.99 17.67
C LEU A 187 11.34 -26.40 17.83
N ARG A 188 10.33 -27.25 17.99
CA ARG A 188 8.93 -26.86 18.25
C ARG A 188 8.41 -27.58 19.48
N ARG A 189 7.77 -26.84 20.39
CA ARG A 189 7.08 -27.39 21.56
C ARG A 189 5.60 -27.06 21.46
N LEU A 190 4.74 -28.06 21.61
CA LEU A 190 3.31 -27.83 21.73
C LEU A 190 3.03 -27.27 23.13
N ILE A 191 2.46 -26.07 23.20
CA ILE A 191 2.05 -25.43 24.45
C ILE A 191 0.57 -25.04 24.36
N TYR A 192 -0.12 -25.11 25.49
CA TYR A 192 -1.42 -24.47 25.63
C TYR A 192 -1.21 -23.03 26.07
N VAL A 193 -1.77 -22.09 25.32
CA VAL A 193 -1.77 -20.66 25.67
C VAL A 193 -3.09 -20.38 26.37
N GLU A 194 -3.03 -19.97 27.64
CA GLU A 194 -4.23 -19.61 28.41
C GLU A 194 -4.94 -18.39 27.80
N PRO A 195 -6.26 -18.26 27.98
CA PRO A 195 -6.99 -17.08 27.54
C PRO A 195 -6.40 -15.80 28.15
N TYR A 196 -6.21 -14.77 27.33
CA TYR A 196 -5.67 -13.50 27.79
C TYR A 196 -6.31 -12.31 27.07
N TRP A 197 -6.29 -11.14 27.72
CA TRP A 197 -6.70 -9.90 27.11
C TRP A 197 -5.59 -9.33 26.24
N ARG A 198 -5.88 -9.08 24.96
CA ARG A 198 -4.96 -8.45 24.02
C ARG A 198 -5.40 -7.01 23.78
N GLY A 199 -4.50 -6.06 24.06
CA GLY A 199 -4.75 -4.62 23.93
C GLY A 199 -4.14 -3.86 25.10
N ASP A 200 -4.29 -2.54 25.10
CA ASP A 200 -3.90 -1.72 26.24
C ASP A 200 -4.84 -1.97 27.44
N VAL A 201 -4.33 -1.92 28.67
CA VAL A 201 -5.12 -2.24 29.88
C VAL A 201 -6.28 -1.26 30.07
N ASP A 202 -6.08 -0.01 29.64
CA ASP A 202 -7.10 1.05 29.73
C ASP A 202 -7.98 1.16 28.47
N ALA A 203 -7.75 0.32 27.45
CA ALA A 203 -8.54 0.38 26.23
C ALA A 203 -9.94 -0.25 26.43
N PRO A 204 -10.99 0.28 25.79
CA PRO A 204 -12.35 -0.26 25.89
C PRO A 204 -12.42 -1.75 25.49
N ILE A 205 -13.20 -2.54 26.21
CA ILE A 205 -13.36 -3.98 25.94
C ILE A 205 -14.30 -4.18 24.74
N HIS A 206 -13.81 -4.87 23.71
CA HIS A 206 -14.61 -5.29 22.57
C HIS A 206 -15.31 -6.62 22.86
N VAL A 207 -16.55 -6.54 23.31
CA VAL A 207 -17.39 -7.72 23.58
C VAL A 207 -17.93 -8.26 22.25
N ARG A 208 -17.43 -9.43 21.81
CA ARG A 208 -18.13 -10.24 20.81
C ARG A 208 -19.02 -11.25 21.54
N PRO A 209 -20.31 -11.39 21.19
CA PRO A 209 -21.11 -12.48 21.73
C PRO A 209 -20.50 -13.81 21.27
N ILE A 210 -19.96 -14.57 22.22
CA ILE A 210 -19.49 -15.94 21.99
C ILE A 210 -20.70 -16.86 22.23
N ARG A 211 -21.17 -17.56 21.19
CA ARG A 211 -22.14 -18.64 21.40
C ARG A 211 -21.39 -19.81 22.03
N LEU A 212 -21.75 -20.16 23.26
CA LEU A 212 -21.36 -21.42 23.87
C LEU A 212 -22.18 -22.51 23.17
N GLY A 213 -21.49 -23.42 22.49
CA GLY A 213 -22.08 -24.62 21.91
C GLY A 213 -22.23 -25.73 22.94
#